data_AF-A0A1F4USQ8-F1
#
_entry.id   AF-A0A1F4USQ8-F1
#
_cell.length_a   1.000
_cell.length_b   1.000
_cell.length_c   1.000
_cell.angle_alpha   90.00
_cell.angle_beta   90.00
_cell.angle_gamma   90.00
#
_symmetry.space_group_name_H-M   'P 1'
#
loop_
_entity.id
_entity.type
_entity.pdbx_description
1 polymer ?
#
loop_
_entity_poly.entity_id
_entity_poly.type
_entity_poly.pdbx_seq_one_letter_code
_entity_poly.pdbx_strand_id
1 'polypeptide(L)'
;ITNQILDLLDYPKKNSELKNSLILAVVELGRYAMHHLSYEEGCILKYNCDCKDHPLSHDYYREKVKGYLKKARTEGTDIYALAEELAVFSREWLSNHITQKDKEYVPCMEKNNVK
;
A
#
# COMPACT_ATOMS: atom_id res chain seq x y z
N ILE A 1 0.74 6.59 -5.84
CA ILE A 1 -0.71 6.52 -5.49
C ILE A 1 -1.00 7.21 -4.16
N THR A 2 -0.27 6.95 -3.08
CA THR A 2 -0.46 7.66 -1.79
C THR A 2 -0.46 9.19 -1.93
N ASN A 3 0.53 9.77 -2.61
CA ASN A 3 0.57 11.23 -2.85
C ASN A 3 -0.60 11.71 -3.69
N GLN A 4 -1.03 10.94 -4.70
CA GLN A 4 -2.22 11.28 -5.51
C GLN A 4 -3.48 11.38 -4.64
N ILE A 5 -3.62 10.53 -3.61
CA ILE A 5 -4.74 10.64 -2.67
C ILE A 5 -4.65 11.95 -1.89
N LEU A 6 -3.46 12.31 -1.40
CA LEU A 6 -3.24 13.58 -0.67
C LEU A 6 -3.53 14.80 -1.57
N ASP A 7 -3.05 14.78 -2.81
CA ASP A 7 -3.29 15.85 -3.79
C ASP A 7 -4.79 16.02 -4.09
N LEU A 8 -5.54 14.91 -4.15
CA LEU A 8 -7.01 14.93 -4.30
C LEU A 8 -7.69 15.50 -3.06
N LEU A 9 -7.19 15.20 -1.86
CA LEU A 9 -7.74 15.73 -0.60
C LEU A 9 -7.54 17.24 -0.46
N ASP A 10 -6.44 17.77 -0.99
CA ASP A 10 -6.14 19.21 -1.01
C ASP A 10 -7.01 20.00 -2.00
N TYR A 11 -7.76 19.31 -2.86
CA TYR A 11 -8.61 19.97 -3.84
C TYR A 11 -9.78 20.73 -3.15
N PRO A 12 -9.94 22.04 -3.38
CA PRO A 12 -10.81 22.89 -2.56
C PRO A 12 -12.30 22.61 -2.77
N LYS A 13 -12.69 22.04 -3.91
CA LYS A 13 -14.08 21.80 -4.27
C LYS A 13 -14.47 20.34 -4.05
N LYS A 14 -15.18 20.07 -2.96
CA LYS A 14 -15.82 18.77 -2.72
C LYS A 14 -17.04 18.61 -3.63
N ASN A 15 -16.98 17.62 -4.52
CA ASN A 15 -18.08 17.25 -5.42
C ASN A 15 -18.10 15.72 -5.65
N SER A 16 -19.11 15.23 -6.36
CA SER A 16 -19.27 13.80 -6.64
C SER A 16 -18.13 13.21 -7.46
N GLU A 17 -17.54 13.99 -8.37
CA GLU A 17 -16.41 13.58 -9.20
C GLU A 17 -15.15 13.35 -8.34
N LEU A 18 -14.82 14.29 -7.47
CA LEU A 18 -13.71 14.17 -6.53
C LEU A 18 -13.90 12.98 -5.59
N LYS A 19 -15.12 12.80 -5.08
CA LYS A 19 -15.47 11.62 -4.27
C LYS A 19 -15.19 10.33 -5.04
N ASN A 20 -15.61 10.23 -6.30
CA ASN A 20 -15.36 9.05 -7.13
C ASN A 20 -13.85 8.85 -7.39
N SER A 21 -13.10 9.92 -7.67
CA SER A 21 -11.64 9.84 -7.84
C SER A 21 -10.92 9.36 -6.58
N LEU A 22 -11.36 9.79 -5.39
CA LEU A 22 -10.84 9.29 -4.12
C LEU A 22 -11.14 7.80 -3.93
N ILE A 23 -12.36 7.34 -4.22
CA ILE A 23 -12.71 5.91 -4.16
C ILE A 23 -11.79 5.10 -5.09
N LEU A 24 -11.63 5.55 -6.34
CA LEU A 24 -10.77 4.89 -7.32
C LEU A 24 -9.31 4.84 -6.85
N ALA A 25 -8.78 5.94 -6.32
CA ALA A 25 -7.41 6.00 -5.82
C ALA A 25 -7.19 5.08 -4.59
N VAL A 26 -8.16 5.00 -3.67
CA VAL A 26 -8.14 4.07 -2.53
C VAL A 26 -8.11 2.62 -3.00
N VAL A 27 -8.97 2.26 -3.96
CA VAL A 27 -9.03 0.90 -4.52
C VAL A 27 -7.74 0.57 -5.26
N GLU A 28 -7.21 1.51 -6.05
CA GLU A 28 -6.00 1.32 -6.83
C GLU A 28 -4.76 1.18 -5.94
N LEU A 29 -4.67 1.95 -4.84
CA LEU A 29 -3.61 1.78 -3.85
C LEU A 29 -3.62 0.37 -3.26
N GLY A 30 -4.80 -0.13 -2.89
CA GLY A 30 -4.93 -1.47 -2.33
C GLY A 30 -4.57 -2.56 -3.34
N ARG A 31 -5.03 -2.43 -4.59
CA ARG A 31 -4.71 -3.37 -5.67
C ARG A 31 -3.20 -3.41 -5.94
N TYR A 32 -2.59 -2.24 -6.12
CA TYR A 32 -1.17 -2.13 -6.41
C TYR A 32 -0.32 -2.69 -5.27
N ALA A 33 -0.65 -2.35 -4.02
CA ALA A 33 0.09 -2.87 -2.88
C ALA A 33 -0.02 -4.40 -2.77
N MET A 34 -1.22 -4.98 -2.90
CA MET A 34 -1.38 -6.44 -2.85
C MET A 34 -0.54 -7.14 -3.92
N HIS A 35 -0.50 -6.57 -5.13
CA HIS A 35 0.32 -7.09 -6.22
C HIS A 35 1.82 -6.98 -5.92
N HIS A 36 2.29 -5.80 -5.50
CA HIS A 36 3.69 -5.53 -5.23
C HIS A 36 4.25 -6.40 -4.09
N LEU A 37 3.53 -6.49 -2.96
CA LEU A 37 3.94 -7.30 -1.82
C LEU A 37 4.03 -8.79 -2.19
N SER A 38 3.09 -9.28 -3.03
CA SER A 38 3.11 -10.67 -3.50
C SER A 38 4.26 -10.94 -4.48
N TYR A 39 4.62 -9.94 -5.30
CA TYR A 39 5.77 -10.04 -6.20
C TYR A 39 7.08 -10.17 -5.41
N GLU A 40 7.28 -9.33 -4.40
CA GLU A 40 8.47 -9.39 -3.53
C GLU A 40 8.58 -10.72 -2.80
N GLU A 41 7.51 -11.20 -2.18
CA GLU A 41 7.47 -12.51 -1.53
C GLU A 41 7.78 -13.64 -2.50
N GLY A 42 7.27 -13.55 -3.74
CA GLY A 42 7.59 -14.48 -4.81
C GLY A 42 9.08 -14.50 -5.13
N CYS A 43 9.73 -13.33 -5.19
CA CYS A 43 11.16 -13.22 -5.39
C CYS A 43 11.95 -13.76 -4.18
N ILE A 44 11.59 -13.37 -2.96
CA ILE A 44 12.24 -13.83 -1.72
C ILE A 44 12.22 -15.36 -1.64
N LEU A 45 11.07 -15.96 -1.92
CA LEU A 45 10.90 -17.42 -1.94
C LEU A 45 11.72 -18.06 -3.06
N LYS A 46 11.62 -17.53 -4.29
CA LYS A 46 12.30 -18.08 -5.47
C LYS A 46 13.82 -18.12 -5.32
N TYR A 47 14.40 -17.10 -4.70
CA TYR A 47 15.85 -16.95 -4.54
C TYR A 47 16.35 -17.36 -3.15
N ASN A 48 15.46 -17.89 -2.30
CA ASN A 48 15.76 -18.36 -0.94
C ASN A 48 16.48 -17.29 -0.10
N CYS A 49 15.97 -16.06 -0.14
CA CYS A 49 16.51 -14.95 0.65
C CYS A 49 16.11 -15.10 2.13
N ASP A 50 17.02 -14.79 3.05
CA ASP A 50 16.80 -14.93 4.49
C ASP A 50 16.04 -13.71 5.07
N CYS A 51 14.74 -13.66 4.77
CA CYS A 51 13.83 -12.56 5.16
C CYS A 51 12.53 -13.13 5.75
N LYS A 52 12.66 -13.95 6.81
CA LYS A 52 11.55 -14.79 7.32
C LYS A 52 10.37 -14.02 7.90
N ASP A 53 10.59 -12.82 8.41
CA ASP A 53 9.54 -11.97 8.98
C ASP A 53 8.98 -10.95 7.96
N HIS A 54 9.53 -10.91 6.74
CA HIS A 54 9.06 -10.02 5.67
C HIS A 54 7.59 -10.24 5.32
N PRO A 55 7.10 -11.49 5.16
CA PRO A 55 5.68 -11.73 4.90
C PRO A 55 4.78 -11.30 6.06
N LEU A 56 5.28 -11.31 7.30
CA LEU A 56 4.50 -10.86 8.47
C LEU A 56 4.28 -9.34 8.44
N SER A 57 5.31 -8.57 8.04
CA SER A 57 5.17 -7.12 7.83
C SER A 57 4.15 -6.83 6.72
N HIS A 58 4.22 -7.59 5.62
CA HIS A 58 3.28 -7.48 4.52
C HIS A 58 1.85 -7.82 4.94
N ASP A 59 1.65 -8.90 5.68
CA ASP A 59 0.33 -9.31 6.15
C ASP A 59 -0.29 -8.26 7.07
N TYR A 60 0.49 -7.62 7.94
CA TYR A 60 0.02 -6.48 8.73
C TYR A 60 -0.54 -5.36 7.84
N TYR A 61 0.20 -4.98 6.79
CA TYR A 61 -0.26 -3.97 5.84
C TYR A 61 -1.51 -4.44 5.07
N ARG A 62 -1.52 -5.69 4.60
CA ARG A 62 -2.66 -6.27 3.88
C ARG A 62 -3.93 -6.24 4.71
N GLU A 63 -3.87 -6.60 5.98
CA GLU A 63 -5.04 -6.60 6.86
C GLU A 63 -5.58 -5.18 7.09
N LYS A 64 -4.69 -4.20 7.29
CA LYS A 64 -5.09 -2.79 7.39
C LYS A 64 -5.77 -2.30 6.10
N VAL A 65 -5.16 -2.52 4.94
CA VAL A 65 -5.71 -2.14 3.63
C VAL A 65 -7.03 -2.84 3.34
N LYS A 66 -7.17 -4.14 3.63
CA LYS A 66 -8.45 -4.85 3.50
C LYS A 66 -9.53 -4.19 4.37
N GLY A 67 -9.18 -3.73 5.57
CA GLY A 67 -10.07 -2.95 6.44
C GLY A 67 -10.54 -1.66 5.77
N TYR A 68 -9.63 -0.88 5.19
CA TYR A 68 -9.94 0.35 4.45
C TYR A 68 -10.85 0.07 3.24
N LEU A 69 -10.54 -0.96 2.44
CA LEU A 69 -11.35 -1.34 1.28
C LEU A 69 -12.76 -1.82 1.65
N LYS A 70 -12.92 -2.49 2.80
CA LYS A 70 -14.25 -2.86 3.32
C LYS A 70 -15.04 -1.61 3.68
N LYS A 71 -14.46 -0.68 4.45
CA LYS A 71 -15.09 0.60 4.80
C LYS A 71 -15.47 1.41 3.56
N ALA A 72 -14.61 1.47 2.54
CA ALA A 72 -14.89 2.20 1.30
C ALA A 72 -16.16 1.73 0.55
N ARG A 73 -16.59 0.48 0.79
CA ARG A 73 -17.81 -0.12 0.21
C ARG A 73 -19.04 0.06 1.09
N THR A 74 -18.88 0.50 2.34
CA THR A 74 -19.97 0.68 3.29
C THR A 74 -20.70 2.00 3.01
N GLU A 75 -22.03 1.94 2.87
CA GLU A 75 -22.87 3.12 2.71
C GLU A 75 -22.70 4.11 3.88
N GLY A 76 -22.71 5.40 3.58
CA GLY A 76 -22.52 6.44 4.60
C GLY A 76 -21.07 6.66 5.04
N THR A 77 -20.10 5.89 4.54
CA THR A 77 -18.68 6.12 4.85
C THR A 77 -18.22 7.49 4.35
N ASP A 78 -17.57 8.26 5.23
CA ASP A 78 -16.85 9.46 4.85
C ASP A 78 -15.57 9.07 4.11
N ILE A 79 -15.65 9.11 2.78
CA ILE A 79 -14.53 8.75 1.93
C ILE A 79 -13.32 9.68 2.10
N TYR A 80 -13.51 10.94 2.50
CA TYR A 80 -12.42 11.89 2.63
C TYR A 80 -11.56 11.52 3.83
N ALA A 81 -12.19 11.34 5.00
CA ALA A 81 -11.51 10.89 6.20
C ALA A 81 -10.87 9.51 6.00
N LEU A 82 -11.56 8.58 5.34
CA LEU A 82 -11.01 7.25 5.06
C LEU A 82 -9.77 7.31 4.15
N ALA A 83 -9.82 8.13 3.09
CA ALA A 83 -8.72 8.28 2.16
C ALA A 83 -7.50 8.95 2.81
N GLU A 84 -7.72 9.94 3.69
CA GLU A 84 -6.67 10.57 4.48
C GLU A 84 -6.00 9.56 5.43
N GLU A 85 -6.81 8.84 6.22
CA GLU A 85 -6.33 7.83 7.17
C GLU A 85 -5.47 6.77 6.46
N LEU A 86 -5.98 6.24 5.32
CA LEU A 86 -5.24 5.27 4.51
C LEU A 86 -3.95 5.87 3.95
N ALA A 87 -3.99 7.10 3.40
CA ALA A 87 -2.82 7.70 2.79
C ALA A 87 -1.70 7.97 3.82
N VAL A 88 -2.06 8.48 5.00
CA VAL A 88 -1.11 8.70 6.10
C VAL A 88 -0.53 7.37 6.57
N PHE A 89 -1.38 6.37 6.87
CA PHE A 89 -0.94 5.03 7.25
C PHE A 89 0.02 4.43 6.23
N SER A 90 -0.36 4.45 4.94
CA SER A 90 0.46 3.88 3.88
C SER A 90 1.77 4.61 3.70
N ARG A 91 1.81 5.95 3.84
CA ARG A 91 3.05 6.72 3.76
C ARG A 91 4.02 6.36 4.88
N GLU A 92 3.53 6.28 6.10
CA GLU A 92 4.33 5.96 7.28
C GLU A 92 4.83 4.52 7.25
N TRP A 93 3.96 3.57 6.91
CA TRP A 93 4.35 2.17 6.77
C TRP A 93 5.39 2.00 5.67
N LEU A 94 5.16 2.57 4.48
CA LEU A 94 6.06 2.42 3.34
C LEU A 94 7.45 3.01 3.60
N SER A 95 7.50 4.18 4.26
CA SER A 95 8.77 4.84 4.57
C SER A 95 9.66 4.01 5.49
N ASN A 96 9.06 3.33 6.47
CA ASN A 96 9.78 2.41 7.36
C ASN A 96 10.09 1.08 6.67
N HIS A 97 9.13 0.51 5.94
CA HIS A 97 9.24 -0.79 5.29
C HIS A 97 10.33 -0.80 4.21
N ILE A 98 10.37 0.21 3.33
CA ILE A 98 11.41 0.32 2.30
C ILE A 98 12.81 0.45 2.94
N THR A 99 12.93 1.24 4.00
CA THR A 99 14.25 1.55 4.56
C THR A 99 14.80 0.47 5.47
N GLN A 100 13.92 -0.38 6.04
CA GLN A 100 14.30 -1.39 7.03
C GLN A 100 14.10 -2.82 6.53
N LYS A 101 12.98 -3.11 5.84
CA LYS A 101 12.61 -4.46 5.40
C LYS A 101 13.02 -4.76 3.98
N ASP A 102 12.69 -3.90 3.01
CA ASP A 102 13.00 -4.18 1.61
C ASP A 102 14.51 -4.24 1.33
N LYS A 103 15.30 -3.54 2.15
CA LYS A 103 16.76 -3.62 2.10
C LYS A 103 17.33 -4.98 2.51
N GLU A 104 16.61 -5.78 3.31
CA GLU A 104 17.09 -7.07 3.79
C GLU A 104 17.33 -8.05 2.63
N TYR A 105 16.46 -8.02 1.60
CA TYR A 105 16.58 -8.92 0.45
C TYR A 105 17.49 -8.38 -0.67
N VAL A 106 17.88 -7.10 -0.65
CA VAL A 106 18.67 -6.48 -1.75
C VAL A 106 19.94 -7.26 -2.08
N PRO A 107 20.83 -7.62 -1.11
CA PRO A 107 22.05 -8.37 -1.42
C PRO A 107 21.77 -9.74 -2.06
N CYS A 108 20.67 -10.38 -1.65
CA CYS A 108 20.23 -11.65 -2.22
C CYS A 108 19.76 -11.48 -3.67
N MET A 109 19.00 -10.42 -3.97
CA MET A 109 18.51 -10.12 -5.32
C MET A 109 19.66 -9.78 -6.27
N GLU A 110 20.62 -8.95 -5.82
CA GLU A 110 21.82 -8.60 -6.58
C GLU A 110 22.66 -9.83 -6.92
N LYS A 111 22.90 -10.72 -5.94
CA LYS A 111 23.61 -11.99 -6.15
C LYS A 111 22.93 -12.87 -7.22
N ASN A 112 21.62 -12.77 -7.35
CA ASN A 112 20.83 -13.53 -8.32
C ASN A 112 20.53 -12.78 -9.62
N ASN A 113 21.15 -11.60 -9.84
CA ASN A 113 20.96 -10.75 -11.02
C ASN A 113 19.49 -10.36 -11.28
N VAL A 114 18.70 -10.23 -10.22
CA VAL A 114 17.34 -9.68 -10.28
C VAL A 114 17.45 -8.16 -10.34
N LYS A 115 16.77 -7.55 -11.30
CA LYS A 115 16.74 -6.09 -11.51
C LYS A 115 15.38 -5.54 -11.16
#